data_AF-A0A5N5T754-F1
#
_entry.id   AF-A0A5N5T754-F1
#
_cell.length_a   1.000
_cell.length_b   1.000
_cell.length_c   1.000
_cell.angle_alpha   90.00
_cell.angle_beta   90.00
_cell.angle_gamma   90.00
#
_symmetry.space_group_name_H-M   'P 1'
#
loop_
_entity.id
_entity.type
_entity.pdbx_description
1 polymer ?
#
loop_
_entity_poly.entity_id
_entity_poly.type
_entity_poly.pdbx_seq_one_letter_code
_entity_poly.pdbx_strand_id
1 'polypeptide(L)'
;MEKFFVIFGLLFICKVSCQNDSQSYFPSSYIDRESSLVYSKLHKCFCLWDQILVDDVCQSQNVNTTMLGLIEGYSSTTEQIDINVIDKVIVESLVCPSNYLTLTLPGDSFALRTSGSLFNINYGLNFNFSMYCIEQTVNEQDQISMEVHICLPIPLVPRCCPQNSYDPVTNQCKDINGTDVGINIMFAKRLVQLETKSFSILLNCENSEETVKVPLNSDSHSSQMKLTNEGLILSHKVSPHGDAINIPSPEYCVEMDTNSVATSASYCYIDPISAHLEFCEGVTCIRKCCPLGEAYDMTNYRCVPVDLINKWTPKFYNKDTYAKEIVKEYKIIVGFPLNCDFTSLSPNNDPPDFFQLLSNGSLYVKNWHLSLSSSKYCLDNFIYEESVMVEAMVCFPQPKAEGSSMCHHVGQKLYPSLLLISSIFLIITLTVYAIIPDLHSKIQGFLIQFSVLSAFFWLNVMSYDIWRTLRSMKSGRDSPAGARKRFLYYSLYAWGCPFLIVIVTVIMQFLPKYLDRSNLILPRIGEYGCIVTREDKRAFWLYINGYISIILIANCFFYFHLSYILIKARKFSENALGKKTQILTDIVNSLRGFFIFIIFVCKRDVIKKLKKYFN
;
A
#
# COMPACT_ATOMS: atom_id res chain seq x y z
N MET A 1 -7.69 8.05 -15.46
CA MET A 1 -7.68 9.22 -16.36
C MET A 1 -6.33 9.92 -16.41
N GLU A 2 -5.57 10.00 -15.31
CA GLU A 2 -4.25 10.66 -15.26
C GLU A 2 -3.15 10.00 -16.11
N LYS A 3 -3.14 8.67 -16.22
CA LYS A 3 -2.07 7.93 -16.94
C LYS A 3 -2.06 8.15 -18.48
N PHE A 4 -3.15 8.66 -19.07
CA PHE A 4 -3.23 8.91 -20.52
C PHE A 4 -2.66 10.27 -20.94
N PHE A 5 -2.58 11.24 -20.01
CA PHE A 5 -2.05 12.58 -20.28
C PHE A 5 -0.51 12.64 -20.22
N VAL A 6 0.10 11.76 -19.42
CA VAL A 6 1.56 11.70 -19.24
C VAL A 6 2.30 11.32 -20.53
N ILE A 7 1.69 10.48 -21.37
CA ILE A 7 2.32 9.96 -22.59
C ILE A 7 2.38 11.03 -23.71
N PHE A 8 1.44 11.97 -23.76
CA PHE A 8 1.43 13.05 -24.76
C PHE A 8 2.09 14.36 -24.27
N GLY A 9 2.16 14.59 -22.96
CA GLY A 9 2.88 15.73 -22.39
C GLY A 9 4.41 15.64 -22.53
N LEU A 10 4.97 14.44 -22.69
CA LEU A 10 6.42 14.22 -22.79
C LEU A 10 7.03 14.54 -24.16
N LEU A 11 6.22 14.73 -25.21
CA LEU A 11 6.70 15.06 -26.56
C LEU A 11 6.98 16.55 -26.79
N PHE A 12 6.71 17.42 -25.82
CA PHE A 12 6.87 18.88 -25.95
C PHE A 12 8.12 19.46 -25.29
N ILE A 13 8.99 18.64 -24.69
CA ILE A 13 10.15 19.13 -23.95
C ILE A 13 11.40 18.35 -24.34
N CYS A 14 12.04 18.77 -25.44
CA CYS A 14 13.47 18.55 -25.64
C CYS A 14 14.01 19.56 -26.67
N LYS A 15 14.61 20.66 -26.17
CA LYS A 15 16.00 21.10 -26.48
C LYS A 15 16.23 22.57 -26.04
N VAL A 16 16.61 22.78 -24.79
CA VAL A 16 17.60 23.81 -24.38
C VAL A 16 18.38 23.25 -23.19
N SER A 17 19.59 22.76 -23.46
CA SER A 17 20.73 22.60 -22.52
C SER A 17 21.37 23.99 -22.31
N CYS A 18 22.09 24.38 -21.25
CA CYS A 18 22.73 23.73 -20.10
C CYS A 18 22.91 24.82 -19.01
N GLN A 19 23.03 24.43 -17.74
CA GLN A 19 24.24 24.56 -16.91
C GLN A 19 23.92 24.76 -15.42
N ASN A 20 24.63 23.96 -14.62
CA ASN A 20 24.67 23.79 -13.17
C ASN A 20 24.59 25.09 -12.34
N ASP A 21 23.93 25.02 -11.18
CA ASP A 21 24.68 24.86 -9.92
C ASP A 21 23.75 24.53 -8.74
N SER A 22 24.33 23.73 -7.85
CA SER A 22 23.90 23.37 -6.51
C SER A 22 23.55 24.56 -5.62
N GLN A 23 22.51 24.45 -4.80
CA GLN A 23 22.61 24.58 -3.32
C GLN A 23 21.24 24.44 -2.64
N SER A 24 21.21 23.56 -1.65
CA SER A 24 20.32 23.54 -0.49
C SER A 24 20.14 24.91 0.16
N TYR A 25 18.96 25.19 0.73
CA TYR A 25 18.80 25.76 2.08
C TYR A 25 17.30 25.85 2.44
N PHE A 26 16.92 25.15 3.51
CA PHE A 26 15.68 25.37 4.26
C PHE A 26 15.88 26.55 5.23
N PRO A 27 14.88 27.40 5.47
CA PRO A 27 14.80 28.21 6.68
C PRO A 27 13.83 27.61 7.70
N SER A 28 14.20 27.80 8.95
CA SER A 28 13.57 27.38 10.20
C SER A 28 12.29 28.15 10.53
N SER A 29 11.46 27.54 11.39
CA SER A 29 10.86 28.17 12.59
C SER A 29 9.99 27.11 13.31
N TYR A 30 10.43 26.49 14.40
CA TYR A 30 10.32 26.93 15.81
C TYR A 30 8.87 27.02 16.32
N ILE A 31 8.44 26.03 17.12
CA ILE A 31 7.52 26.20 18.27
C ILE A 31 7.95 25.19 19.35
N ASP A 32 8.41 25.73 20.47
CA ASP A 32 8.76 25.05 21.71
C ASP A 32 7.57 24.30 22.35
N ARG A 33 7.84 23.11 22.87
CA ARG A 33 7.26 22.63 24.13
C ARG A 33 8.34 21.91 24.92
N GLU A 34 8.85 22.59 25.93
CA GLU A 34 9.65 22.01 27.01
C GLU A 34 8.87 20.90 27.73
N SER A 35 9.37 19.68 27.63
CA SER A 35 9.26 18.69 28.69
C SER A 35 10.59 17.95 28.76
N SER A 36 11.39 18.28 29.77
CA SER A 36 12.69 17.68 30.06
C SER A 36 12.53 16.20 30.41
N LEU A 37 12.69 15.32 29.42
CA LEU A 37 12.81 13.87 29.58
C LEU A 37 14.20 13.51 30.07
N VAL A 38 14.49 13.63 31.36
CA VAL A 38 15.78 13.19 31.95
C VAL A 38 15.85 11.65 31.90
N TYR A 39 16.87 11.10 31.24
CA TYR A 39 17.09 9.65 31.16
C TYR A 39 17.86 9.14 32.38
N SER A 40 17.35 8.12 33.05
CA SER A 40 17.81 7.78 34.41
C SER A 40 19.21 7.16 34.48
N LYS A 41 19.60 6.20 33.62
CA LYS A 41 20.90 5.50 33.68
C LYS A 41 21.28 4.84 32.35
N LEU A 42 22.56 4.91 31.96
CA LEU A 42 23.15 4.18 30.82
C LEU A 42 24.22 3.19 31.32
N HIS A 43 24.24 1.97 30.78
CA HIS A 43 25.20 0.91 31.16
C HIS A 43 26.15 0.61 29.99
N LYS A 44 27.42 1.01 30.11
CA LYS A 44 28.49 0.67 29.16
C LYS A 44 29.34 -0.49 29.67
N CYS A 45 29.86 -1.30 28.76
CA CYS A 45 30.62 -2.51 29.10
C CYS A 45 32.09 -2.23 29.44
N PHE A 46 32.77 -1.40 28.63
CA PHE A 46 34.23 -1.27 28.67
C PHE A 46 34.70 0.19 28.66
N CYS A 47 34.21 0.99 27.71
CA CYS A 47 34.72 2.34 27.48
C CYS A 47 33.90 3.41 28.20
N LEU A 48 34.54 4.54 28.49
CA LEU A 48 33.88 5.74 29.03
C LEU A 48 32.89 6.32 28.00
N TRP A 49 32.03 7.25 28.45
CA TRP A 49 30.96 7.82 27.62
C TRP A 49 31.48 8.57 26.38
N ASP A 50 32.71 9.07 26.42
CA ASP A 50 33.42 9.83 25.38
C ASP A 50 34.40 8.99 24.55
N GLN A 51 34.37 7.66 24.72
CA GLN A 51 35.30 6.72 24.11
C GLN A 51 34.59 5.64 23.30
N ILE A 52 35.21 5.25 22.20
CA ILE A 52 34.81 4.14 21.32
C ILE A 52 35.80 2.99 21.45
N LEU A 53 35.31 1.76 21.41
CA LEU A 53 36.13 0.55 21.40
C LEU A 53 36.59 0.24 19.96
N VAL A 54 37.91 0.30 19.72
CA VAL A 54 38.55 -0.04 18.45
C VAL A 54 39.66 -1.04 18.72
N ASP A 55 39.57 -2.24 18.14
CA ASP A 55 40.54 -3.35 18.36
C ASP A 55 40.82 -3.61 19.86
N ASP A 56 39.75 -3.72 20.67
CA ASP A 56 39.79 -3.90 22.13
C ASP A 56 40.46 -2.74 22.92
N VAL A 57 40.71 -1.60 22.29
CA VAL A 57 41.27 -0.40 22.93
C VAL A 57 40.28 0.76 22.90
N CYS A 58 40.02 1.36 24.06
CA CYS A 58 39.19 2.56 24.15
C CYS A 58 39.93 3.79 23.63
N GLN A 59 39.38 4.43 22.59
CA GLN A 59 39.93 5.65 21.98
C GLN A 59 38.95 6.82 22.17
N SER A 60 39.47 8.00 22.55
CA SER A 60 38.66 9.21 22.72
C SER A 60 38.15 9.76 21.39
N GLN A 61 36.88 10.12 21.34
CA GLN A 61 36.24 10.65 20.14
C GLN A 61 36.25 12.19 20.11
N ASN A 62 36.49 12.79 18.94
CA ASN A 62 36.30 14.23 18.74
C ASN A 62 34.80 14.57 18.83
N VAL A 63 34.48 15.44 19.79
CA VAL A 63 33.13 15.91 20.16
C VAL A 63 32.41 16.50 18.94
N ASN A 64 31.57 15.70 18.27
CA ASN A 64 30.42 16.10 17.42
C ASN A 64 29.81 14.91 16.67
N THR A 65 29.58 13.79 17.36
CA THR A 65 28.88 12.64 16.79
C THR A 65 27.72 12.27 17.70
N THR A 66 26.51 12.40 17.17
CA THR A 66 25.23 12.06 17.81
C THR A 66 25.26 10.63 18.35
N MET A 67 25.12 10.47 19.66
CA MET A 67 25.00 9.18 20.32
C MET A 67 23.62 8.57 20.05
N LEU A 68 23.64 7.50 19.26
CA LEU A 68 22.84 6.27 19.35
C LEU A 68 21.35 6.28 19.75
N GLY A 69 20.55 5.67 18.86
CA GLY A 69 19.57 4.64 19.23
C GLY A 69 18.15 5.10 19.58
N LEU A 70 17.31 5.20 18.55
CA LEU A 70 15.83 5.11 18.52
C LEU A 70 15.12 5.04 19.88
N ILE A 71 14.41 6.13 20.24
CA ILE A 71 13.32 6.10 21.23
C ILE A 71 12.00 6.02 20.47
N GLU A 72 11.15 5.06 20.82
CA GLU A 72 9.73 5.13 20.47
C GLU A 72 9.01 5.88 21.60
N GLY A 73 8.60 7.11 21.32
CA GLY A 73 7.59 7.80 22.13
C GLY A 73 6.21 7.18 21.90
N TYR A 74 5.23 7.59 22.70
CA TYR A 74 3.81 7.17 22.53
C TYR A 74 3.19 7.59 21.17
N SER A 75 3.96 8.26 20.30
CA SER A 75 3.69 8.53 18.90
C SER A 75 4.77 7.90 18.04
N SER A 76 4.38 7.24 16.95
CA SER A 76 5.18 6.51 15.96
C SER A 76 6.24 7.35 15.21
N THR A 77 7.15 8.01 15.93
CA THR A 77 8.23 8.84 15.40
C THR A 77 9.52 8.52 16.15
N THR A 78 10.54 8.16 15.38
CA THR A 78 11.90 7.82 15.82
C THR A 78 12.71 9.08 16.07
N GLU A 79 13.09 9.37 17.32
CA GLU A 79 13.96 10.51 17.67
C GLU A 79 15.38 10.07 18.06
N GLN A 80 16.38 10.90 17.72
CA GLN A 80 17.79 10.75 18.14
C GLN A 80 18.01 11.40 19.51
N ILE A 81 18.82 10.79 20.37
CA ILE A 81 19.09 11.27 21.73
C ILE A 81 20.21 12.32 21.73
N ASP A 82 20.00 13.42 22.45
CA ASP A 82 21.07 14.34 22.85
C ASP A 82 21.76 13.83 24.12
N ILE A 83 23.09 13.75 24.09
CA ILE A 83 23.95 13.23 25.18
C ILE A 83 23.75 14.01 26.49
N ASN A 84 23.37 15.28 26.39
CA ASN A 84 23.16 16.17 27.53
C ASN A 84 21.97 15.77 28.44
N VAL A 85 21.21 14.75 28.05
CA VAL A 85 19.98 14.33 28.72
C VAL A 85 20.17 13.06 29.58
N ILE A 86 21.37 12.48 29.60
CA ILE A 86 21.72 11.28 30.37
C ILE A 86 22.18 11.67 31.80
N ASP A 87 21.49 11.18 32.83
CA ASP A 87 21.77 11.50 34.25
C ASP A 87 23.04 10.81 34.78
N LYS A 88 23.26 9.53 34.43
CA LYS A 88 24.42 8.75 34.90
C LYS A 88 24.84 7.66 33.92
N VAL A 89 26.15 7.59 33.63
CA VAL A 89 26.77 6.48 32.88
C VAL A 89 27.52 5.58 33.87
N ILE A 90 27.24 4.27 33.82
CA ILE A 90 27.94 3.23 34.58
C ILE A 90 28.78 2.42 33.60
N VAL A 91 30.05 2.22 33.92
CA VAL A 91 30.98 1.41 33.11
C VAL A 91 31.38 0.19 33.93
N GLU A 92 30.71 -0.93 33.68
CA GLU A 92 30.91 -2.20 34.37
C GLU A 92 30.78 -3.34 33.36
N SER A 93 31.66 -4.35 33.47
CA SER A 93 31.56 -5.51 32.60
C SER A 93 30.33 -6.34 32.95
N LEU A 94 29.62 -6.82 31.93
CA LEU A 94 28.43 -7.64 32.14
C LEU A 94 28.81 -9.03 32.66
N VAL A 95 28.37 -9.35 33.88
CA VAL A 95 28.53 -10.67 34.49
C VAL A 95 27.17 -11.37 34.53
N CYS A 96 27.01 -12.38 33.67
CA CYS A 96 25.78 -13.16 33.61
C CYS A 96 25.70 -14.22 34.74
N PRO A 97 24.50 -14.48 35.28
CA PRO A 97 24.30 -15.58 36.24
C PRO A 97 24.64 -16.94 35.63
N SER A 98 24.93 -17.95 36.47
CA SER A 98 25.39 -19.29 36.03
C SER A 98 24.42 -20.10 35.14
N ASN A 99 23.17 -19.66 35.00
CA ASN A 99 22.16 -20.25 34.11
C ASN A 99 21.83 -19.37 32.89
N TYR A 100 22.71 -18.42 32.56
CA TYR A 100 22.53 -17.48 31.47
C TYR A 100 23.71 -17.55 30.50
N LEU A 101 23.42 -17.34 29.22
CA LEU A 101 24.38 -17.18 28.15
C LEU A 101 24.66 -15.69 27.93
N THR A 102 25.91 -15.37 27.61
CA THR A 102 26.30 -14.04 27.17
C THR A 102 26.24 -14.00 25.64
N LEU A 103 25.48 -13.06 25.08
CA LEU A 103 25.44 -12.81 23.64
C LEU A 103 25.82 -11.38 23.31
N THR A 104 26.60 -11.21 22.24
CA THR A 104 26.92 -9.91 21.65
C THR A 104 26.15 -9.75 20.34
N LEU A 105 25.42 -8.66 20.21
CA LEU A 105 24.51 -8.40 19.09
C LEU A 105 24.65 -6.97 18.57
N PRO A 106 24.37 -6.72 17.28
CA PRO A 106 24.29 -5.36 16.77
C PRO A 106 23.10 -4.61 17.40
N GLY A 107 23.31 -3.33 17.70
CA GLY A 107 22.34 -2.44 18.36
C GLY A 107 21.24 -1.90 17.45
N ASP A 108 21.26 -2.17 16.15
CA ASP A 108 20.29 -1.70 15.16
C ASP A 108 18.85 -2.18 15.40
N SER A 109 18.71 -3.27 16.15
CA SER A 109 17.42 -3.92 16.44
C SER A 109 16.86 -3.63 17.83
N PHE A 110 17.54 -2.81 18.63
CA PHE A 110 17.19 -2.51 20.01
C PHE A 110 16.88 -1.02 20.22
N ALA A 111 15.93 -0.75 21.10
CA ALA A 111 15.54 0.58 21.53
C ALA A 111 15.74 0.71 23.05
N LEU A 112 16.29 1.83 23.52
CA LEU A 112 16.34 2.14 24.94
C LEU A 112 15.06 2.87 25.37
N ARG A 113 14.43 2.39 26.43
CA ARG A 113 13.30 3.10 27.06
C ARG A 113 13.83 4.16 28.03
N THR A 114 12.99 5.15 28.31
CA THR A 114 13.25 6.21 29.31
C THR A 114 13.57 5.68 30.70
N SER A 115 13.10 4.47 31.02
CA SER A 115 13.39 3.73 32.25
C SER A 115 14.81 3.14 32.33
N GLY A 116 15.61 3.20 31.27
CA GLY A 116 16.91 2.52 31.19
C GLY A 116 16.80 0.99 30.99
N SER A 117 15.67 0.52 30.45
CA SER A 117 15.50 -0.88 30.01
C SER A 117 15.66 -0.96 28.50
N LEU A 118 16.32 -2.01 28.02
CA LEU A 118 16.51 -2.26 26.59
C LEU A 118 15.38 -3.14 26.05
N PHE A 119 14.79 -2.73 24.93
CA PHE A 119 13.66 -3.43 24.32
C PHE A 119 13.91 -3.76 22.85
N ASN A 120 13.48 -4.94 22.41
CA ASN A 120 13.50 -5.34 21.00
C ASN A 120 12.09 -5.39 20.42
N ILE A 121 11.78 -4.49 19.48
CA ILE A 121 10.43 -4.33 18.91
C ILE A 121 9.97 -5.59 18.13
N ASN A 122 10.90 -6.27 17.44
CA ASN A 122 10.55 -7.39 16.57
C ASN A 122 10.27 -8.69 17.35
N TYR A 123 10.79 -8.82 18.57
CA TYR A 123 10.71 -10.05 19.38
C TYR A 123 10.08 -9.83 20.77
N GLY A 124 9.69 -8.60 21.10
CA GLY A 124 9.05 -8.27 22.37
C GLY A 124 9.94 -8.44 23.60
N LEU A 125 11.26 -8.57 23.42
CA LEU A 125 12.19 -8.85 24.52
C LEU A 125 12.46 -7.60 25.35
N ASN A 126 12.41 -7.72 26.67
CA ASN A 126 12.66 -6.61 27.59
C ASN A 126 13.77 -6.98 28.59
N PHE A 127 14.88 -6.26 28.53
CA PHE A 127 16.03 -6.46 29.40
C PHE A 127 16.10 -5.36 30.45
N ASN A 128 16.13 -5.79 31.70
CA ASN A 128 16.42 -4.90 32.83
C ASN A 128 17.88 -4.43 32.78
N PHE A 129 18.16 -3.28 33.39
CA PHE A 129 19.47 -2.64 33.43
C PHE A 129 20.65 -3.56 33.82
N SER A 130 20.43 -4.54 34.69
CA SER A 130 21.46 -5.49 35.14
C SER A 130 21.75 -6.64 34.17
N MET A 131 20.93 -6.80 33.12
CA MET A 131 20.99 -7.93 32.19
C MET A 131 21.57 -7.55 30.82
N TYR A 132 21.99 -6.30 30.64
CA TYR A 132 22.64 -5.85 29.42
C TYR A 132 23.69 -4.77 29.70
N CYS A 133 24.67 -4.64 28.82
CA CYS A 133 25.50 -3.46 28.69
C CYS A 133 25.70 -3.17 27.19
N ILE A 134 26.00 -1.93 26.84
CA ILE A 134 26.22 -1.51 25.45
C ILE A 134 27.65 -1.02 25.23
N GLU A 135 28.15 -1.13 24.01
CA GLU A 135 29.42 -0.56 23.61
C GLU A 135 29.35 0.05 22.21
N GLN A 136 30.18 1.07 21.96
CA GLN A 136 30.33 1.65 20.64
C GLN A 136 31.56 1.06 19.97
N THR A 137 31.39 0.53 18.77
CA THR A 137 32.47 -0.06 17.97
C THR A 137 32.55 0.60 16.60
N VAL A 138 33.63 0.34 15.88
CA VAL A 138 33.80 0.76 14.48
C VAL A 138 33.62 -0.47 13.61
N ASN A 139 32.64 -0.44 12.70
CA ASN A 139 32.41 -1.51 11.73
C ASN A 139 33.53 -1.58 10.69
N GLU A 140 33.58 -2.69 9.93
CA GLU A 140 34.53 -2.92 8.82
C GLU A 140 34.54 -1.82 7.74
N GLN A 141 33.51 -0.96 7.67
CA GLN A 141 33.41 0.19 6.77
C GLN A 141 33.78 1.54 7.43
N ASP A 142 34.53 1.54 8.54
CA ASP A 142 34.90 2.74 9.31
C ASP A 142 33.68 3.57 9.82
N GLN A 143 32.54 2.91 10.03
CA GLN A 143 31.32 3.54 10.55
C GLN A 143 31.10 3.18 12.02
N ILE A 144 30.69 4.15 12.83
CA ILE A 144 30.33 3.94 14.24
C ILE A 144 29.09 3.05 14.31
N SER A 145 29.19 1.97 15.06
CA SER A 145 28.12 1.02 15.33
C SER A 145 27.95 0.84 16.83
N MET A 146 26.83 0.25 17.23
CA MET A 146 26.61 -0.17 18.61
C MET A 146 26.57 -1.68 18.67
N GLU A 147 27.22 -2.20 19.69
CA GLU A 147 27.11 -3.58 20.14
C GLU A 147 26.38 -3.61 21.48
N VAL A 148 25.52 -4.61 21.63
CA VAL A 148 24.75 -4.85 22.84
C VAL A 148 25.17 -6.22 23.35
N HIS A 149 25.68 -6.25 24.57
CA HIS A 149 25.94 -7.48 25.31
C HIS A 149 24.73 -7.75 26.21
N ILE A 150 24.15 -8.94 26.12
CA ILE A 150 22.97 -9.33 26.91
C ILE A 150 23.18 -10.67 27.60
N CYS A 151 22.56 -10.81 28.77
CA CYS A 151 22.40 -12.08 29.47
C CYS A 151 21.05 -12.68 29.11
N LEU A 152 21.06 -13.90 28.54
CA LEU A 152 19.85 -14.64 28.20
C LEU A 152 19.77 -15.95 28.99
N PRO A 153 18.63 -16.29 29.61
CA PRO A 153 18.51 -17.58 30.29
C PRO A 153 18.69 -18.71 29.27
N ILE A 154 19.43 -19.77 29.65
CA ILE A 154 19.64 -20.94 28.79
C ILE A 154 18.26 -21.56 28.46
N PRO A 155 17.81 -21.56 27.19
CA PRO A 155 16.49 -22.05 26.85
C PRO A 155 16.43 -23.58 26.95
N LEU A 156 15.28 -24.08 27.39
CA LEU A 156 14.97 -25.51 27.42
C LEU A 156 14.26 -25.91 26.12
N VAL A 157 14.75 -26.96 25.49
CA VAL A 157 14.27 -27.43 24.19
C VAL A 157 13.61 -28.79 24.34
N PRO A 158 12.32 -28.92 23.99
CA PRO A 158 11.64 -30.21 23.97
C PRO A 158 12.15 -31.05 22.79
N ARG A 159 12.74 -32.22 23.07
CA ARG A 159 13.19 -33.19 22.06
C ARG A 159 12.12 -34.24 21.82
N CYS A 160 11.84 -34.55 20.55
CA CYS A 160 10.92 -35.63 20.22
C CYS A 160 11.51 -36.96 20.70
N CYS A 161 10.71 -37.74 21.43
CA CYS A 161 11.10 -39.04 21.98
C CYS A 161 11.69 -39.97 20.89
N PRO A 162 12.99 -40.31 20.94
CA PRO A 162 13.56 -41.26 20.00
C PRO A 162 12.94 -42.66 20.15
N GLN A 163 12.87 -43.41 19.04
CA GLN A 163 12.31 -44.77 19.03
C GLN A 163 12.96 -45.72 20.06
N ASN A 164 14.25 -45.53 20.39
CA ASN A 164 15.00 -46.41 21.29
C ASN A 164 14.87 -46.06 22.79
N SER A 165 14.24 -44.93 23.12
CA SER A 165 14.10 -44.43 24.50
C SER A 165 12.64 -44.36 24.96
N TYR A 166 11.70 -44.78 24.12
CA TYR A 166 10.30 -44.92 24.48
C TYR A 166 10.08 -46.22 25.26
N ASP A 167 9.52 -46.12 26.45
CA ASP A 167 9.11 -47.27 27.24
C ASP A 167 7.61 -47.57 27.00
N PRO A 168 7.27 -48.63 26.26
CA PRO A 168 5.89 -48.94 25.92
C PRO A 168 5.06 -49.42 27.13
N VAL A 169 5.69 -49.76 28.26
CA VAL A 169 5.00 -50.25 29.46
C VAL A 169 4.55 -49.09 30.33
N THR A 170 5.37 -48.05 30.48
CA THR A 170 5.04 -46.86 31.27
C THR A 170 4.47 -45.71 30.44
N ASN A 171 4.49 -45.83 29.10
CA ASN A 171 4.15 -44.78 28.15
C ASN A 171 4.97 -43.48 28.39
N GLN A 172 6.23 -43.64 28.82
CA GLN A 172 7.12 -42.54 29.16
C GLN A 172 8.42 -42.62 28.36
N CYS A 173 8.98 -41.45 28.08
CA CYS A 173 10.31 -41.34 27.49
C CYS A 173 11.35 -41.46 28.61
N LYS A 174 12.34 -42.35 28.43
CA LYS A 174 13.52 -42.36 29.29
C LYS A 174 14.33 -41.12 28.98
N ASP A 175 14.56 -40.28 29.99
CA ASP A 175 15.38 -39.08 29.86
C ASP A 175 16.78 -39.47 29.36
N ILE A 176 17.12 -38.94 28.20
CA ILE A 176 18.50 -38.94 27.71
C ILE A 176 19.15 -37.82 28.52
N ASN A 177 20.15 -38.16 29.34
CA ASN A 177 20.96 -37.15 30.04
C ASN A 177 21.33 -36.04 29.05
N GLY A 178 20.96 -34.81 29.40
CA GLY A 178 20.96 -33.64 28.52
C GLY A 178 22.31 -33.42 27.85
N THR A 179 22.43 -33.87 26.61
CA THR A 179 23.48 -33.39 25.71
C THR A 179 23.09 -31.99 25.28
N ASP A 180 24.01 -31.04 25.40
CA ASP A 180 23.80 -29.67 24.93
C ASP A 180 23.42 -29.69 23.44
N VAL A 181 22.36 -28.97 23.09
CA VAL A 181 21.80 -28.93 21.74
C VAL A 181 22.09 -27.56 21.15
N GLY A 182 22.70 -27.55 19.96
CA GLY A 182 22.85 -26.35 19.18
C GLY A 182 21.56 -26.04 18.42
N ILE A 183 20.95 -24.89 18.67
CA ILE A 183 19.80 -24.41 17.89
C ILE A 183 20.13 -23.10 17.24
N ASN A 184 19.90 -23.03 15.93
CA ASN A 184 19.90 -21.79 15.18
C ASN A 184 18.60 -21.04 15.44
N ILE A 185 18.69 -19.95 16.20
CA ILE A 185 17.56 -19.08 16.50
C ILE A 185 17.71 -17.82 15.66
N MET A 186 16.63 -17.42 15.00
CA MET A 186 16.61 -16.11 14.34
C MET A 186 16.45 -15.06 15.42
N PHE A 187 17.49 -14.25 15.60
CA PHE A 187 17.53 -13.21 16.60
C PHE A 187 18.05 -11.92 15.93
N ALA A 188 17.32 -10.81 16.06
CA ALA A 188 17.74 -9.53 15.47
C ALA A 188 18.13 -9.59 13.97
N LYS A 189 17.41 -10.40 13.16
CA LYS A 189 17.69 -10.65 11.72
C LYS A 189 18.98 -11.43 11.41
N ARG A 190 19.64 -12.04 12.40
CA ARG A 190 20.75 -12.98 12.21
C ARG A 190 20.41 -14.35 12.78
N LEU A 191 21.02 -15.39 12.23
CA LEU A 191 21.00 -16.71 12.84
C LEU A 191 22.08 -16.75 13.92
N VAL A 192 21.64 -16.97 15.16
CA VAL A 192 22.54 -17.16 16.30
C VAL A 192 22.42 -18.61 16.74
N GLN A 193 23.54 -19.32 16.80
CA GLN A 193 23.60 -20.67 17.35
C GLN A 193 23.68 -20.56 18.88
N LEU A 194 22.65 -21.03 19.56
CA LEU A 194 22.59 -21.04 21.02
C LEU A 194 22.87 -22.43 21.56
N GLU A 195 23.69 -22.49 22.61
CA GLU A 195 23.81 -23.67 23.45
C GLU A 195 22.53 -23.80 24.29
N THR A 196 21.85 -24.94 24.18
CA THR A 196 20.56 -25.14 24.83
C THR A 196 20.56 -26.44 25.61
N LYS A 197 19.74 -26.48 26.67
CA LYS A 197 19.49 -27.71 27.40
C LYS A 197 18.25 -28.38 26.82
N SER A 198 18.25 -29.71 26.75
CA SER A 198 17.12 -30.47 26.21
C SER A 198 16.47 -31.38 27.24
N PHE A 199 15.18 -31.65 27.05
CA PHE A 199 14.41 -32.66 27.78
C PHE A 199 13.56 -33.43 26.78
N SER A 200 13.22 -34.69 27.07
CA SER A 200 12.45 -35.52 26.13
C SER A 200 10.96 -35.37 26.36
N ILE A 201 10.18 -35.23 25.29
CA ILE A 201 8.72 -35.22 25.34
C ILE A 201 8.12 -36.21 24.34
N LEU A 202 7.03 -36.84 24.76
CA LEU A 202 6.15 -37.63 23.89
C LEU A 202 5.05 -36.70 23.37
N LEU A 203 5.08 -36.39 22.08
CA LEU A 203 4.05 -35.58 21.43
C LEU A 203 2.83 -36.48 21.14
N ASN A 204 1.76 -36.29 21.91
CA ASN A 204 0.50 -37.04 21.75
C ASN A 204 -0.55 -36.12 21.14
N CYS A 205 -0.81 -36.29 19.85
CA CYS A 205 -1.89 -35.58 19.16
C CYS A 205 -3.23 -36.30 19.41
N GLU A 206 -4.28 -35.56 19.68
CA GLU A 206 -5.63 -36.12 19.86
C GLU A 206 -6.20 -36.67 18.53
N ASN A 207 -7.30 -37.45 18.57
CA ASN A 207 -7.83 -38.16 17.40
C ASN A 207 -8.17 -37.29 16.17
N SER A 208 -8.38 -35.98 16.34
CA SER A 208 -8.66 -35.00 15.28
C SER A 208 -7.44 -34.18 14.85
N GLU A 209 -6.29 -34.40 15.49
CA GLU A 209 -5.05 -33.66 15.27
C GLU A 209 -4.07 -34.48 14.42
N GLU A 210 -3.39 -33.82 13.49
CA GLU A 210 -2.32 -34.43 12.72
C GLU A 210 -0.95 -33.94 13.20
N THR A 211 0.05 -34.82 13.23
CA THR A 211 1.43 -34.41 13.50
C THR A 211 2.01 -33.71 12.27
N VAL A 212 2.27 -32.42 12.39
CA VAL A 212 2.90 -31.62 11.33
C VAL A 212 4.40 -31.54 11.59
N LYS A 213 5.19 -31.91 10.59
CA LYS A 213 6.66 -31.81 10.61
C LYS A 213 7.13 -30.65 9.76
N VAL A 214 7.90 -29.74 10.35
CA VAL A 214 8.43 -28.55 9.68
C VAL A 214 9.95 -28.50 9.71
N PRO A 215 10.62 -28.18 8.59
CA PRO A 215 12.06 -28.01 8.56
C PRO A 215 12.45 -26.72 9.30
N LEU A 216 13.58 -26.75 10.01
CA LEU A 216 14.13 -25.62 10.75
C LEU A 216 15.34 -24.97 10.05
N ASN A 217 15.70 -25.44 8.85
CA ASN A 217 16.86 -24.95 8.10
C ASN A 217 16.73 -23.45 7.76
N SER A 218 17.88 -22.77 7.80
CA SER A 218 18.10 -21.31 7.87
C SER A 218 17.40 -20.42 6.83
N ASP A 219 16.88 -21.00 5.75
CA ASP A 219 16.47 -20.25 4.56
C ASP A 219 14.95 -20.26 4.34
N SER A 220 14.19 -20.98 5.16
CA SER A 220 12.74 -21.04 5.03
C SER A 220 12.04 -19.97 5.88
N HIS A 221 11.60 -18.88 5.25
CA HIS A 221 10.70 -17.88 5.88
C HIS A 221 9.37 -18.50 6.39
N SER A 222 9.10 -19.77 6.09
CA SER A 222 7.91 -20.48 6.54
C SER A 222 8.00 -20.96 7.99
N SER A 223 9.15 -21.39 8.51
CA SER A 223 9.27 -21.94 9.87
C SER A 223 10.54 -21.46 10.57
N GLN A 224 10.40 -20.86 11.75
CA GLN A 224 11.52 -20.30 12.51
C GLN A 224 11.31 -20.44 14.02
N MET A 225 12.38 -20.71 14.76
CA MET A 225 12.35 -20.59 16.22
C MET A 225 12.63 -19.16 16.64
N LYS A 226 11.86 -18.66 17.60
CA LYS A 226 12.03 -17.34 18.19
C LYS A 226 12.12 -17.46 19.70
N LEU A 227 12.98 -16.65 20.30
CA LEU A 227 13.05 -16.49 21.74
C LEU A 227 12.24 -15.27 22.16
N THR A 228 11.29 -15.45 23.06
CA THR A 228 10.44 -14.40 23.63
C THR A 228 10.62 -14.31 25.14
N ASN A 229 10.02 -13.31 25.80
CA ASN A 229 10.03 -13.22 27.27
C ASN A 229 9.38 -14.44 27.94
N GLU A 230 8.46 -15.12 27.25
CA GLU A 230 7.73 -16.28 27.77
C GLU A 230 8.49 -17.60 27.51
N GLY A 231 9.57 -17.56 26.73
CA GLY A 231 10.39 -18.72 26.39
C GLY A 231 10.57 -18.90 24.89
N LEU A 232 11.00 -20.12 24.52
CA LEU A 232 11.23 -20.51 23.13
C LEU A 232 9.90 -20.87 22.45
N ILE A 233 9.62 -20.25 21.30
CA ILE A 233 8.42 -20.49 20.50
C ILE A 233 8.81 -20.96 19.09
N LEU A 234 8.03 -21.88 18.53
CA LEU A 234 8.08 -22.26 17.13
C LEU A 234 7.07 -21.43 16.34
N SER A 235 7.54 -20.66 15.35
CA SER A 235 6.71 -19.82 14.49
C SER A 235 6.62 -20.47 13.10
N HIS A 236 5.44 -20.96 12.71
CA HIS A 236 5.20 -21.63 11.43
C HIS A 236 4.07 -20.99 10.63
N LYS A 237 4.36 -20.60 9.39
CA LYS A 237 3.44 -20.02 8.42
C LYS A 237 2.82 -21.11 7.54
N VAL A 238 1.65 -21.60 7.96
CA VAL A 238 0.93 -22.72 7.30
C VAL A 238 0.43 -22.35 5.89
N SER A 239 0.19 -21.07 5.61
CA SER A 239 -0.25 -20.58 4.29
C SER A 239 0.58 -19.38 3.84
N PRO A 240 0.95 -19.25 2.55
CA PRO A 240 1.76 -18.13 2.06
C PRO A 240 1.17 -16.74 2.34
N HIS A 241 -0.15 -16.66 2.57
CA HIS A 241 -0.88 -15.41 2.82
C HIS A 241 -1.50 -15.33 4.23
N GLY A 242 -1.37 -16.39 5.05
CA GLY A 242 -1.87 -16.39 6.43
C GLY A 242 -0.84 -15.89 7.44
N ASP A 243 -1.29 -15.53 8.64
CA ASP A 243 -0.39 -15.24 9.77
C ASP A 243 0.38 -16.49 10.20
N ALA A 244 1.56 -16.28 10.80
CA ALA A 244 2.34 -17.37 11.37
C ALA A 244 1.71 -17.83 12.70
N ILE A 245 1.58 -19.14 12.88
CA ILE A 245 1.16 -19.76 14.14
C ILE A 245 2.37 -19.80 15.05
N ASN A 246 2.22 -19.36 16.29
CA ASN A 246 3.25 -19.42 17.31
C ASN A 246 2.91 -20.53 18.32
N ILE A 247 3.75 -21.54 18.42
CA ILE A 247 3.56 -22.71 19.27
C ILE A 247 4.59 -22.64 20.41
N PRO A 248 4.16 -22.48 21.67
CA PRO A 248 5.07 -22.38 22.80
C PRO A 248 5.65 -23.74 23.21
N SER A 249 6.82 -23.75 23.84
CA SER A 249 7.32 -24.95 24.52
C SER A 249 6.46 -25.25 25.76
N PRO A 250 6.02 -26.51 25.99
CA PRO A 250 6.46 -27.76 25.36
C PRO A 250 5.49 -28.35 24.30
N GLU A 251 4.64 -27.54 23.64
CA GLU A 251 3.62 -28.03 22.69
C GLU A 251 4.18 -28.53 21.34
N TYR A 252 5.47 -28.34 21.12
CA TYR A 252 6.21 -28.89 19.99
C TYR A 252 7.40 -29.70 20.50
N CYS A 253 8.00 -30.50 19.62
CA CYS A 253 9.27 -31.18 19.89
C CYS A 253 10.19 -31.09 18.69
N VAL A 254 11.51 -31.13 18.89
CA VAL A 254 12.50 -31.07 17.81
C VAL A 254 13.15 -32.43 17.54
N GLU A 255 13.34 -32.73 16.26
CA GLU A 255 14.17 -33.82 15.77
C GLU A 255 15.59 -33.31 15.48
N MET A 256 16.58 -34.16 15.70
CA MET A 256 18.00 -33.81 15.61
C MET A 256 18.70 -34.65 14.55
N ASP A 257 19.71 -34.08 13.89
CA ASP A 257 20.68 -34.84 13.11
C ASP A 257 21.71 -35.54 14.02
N THR A 258 22.49 -36.43 13.42
CA THR A 258 23.69 -37.09 13.94
C THR A 258 24.70 -36.16 14.62
N ASN A 259 24.72 -34.86 14.25
CA ASN A 259 25.59 -33.84 14.85
C ASN A 259 24.92 -33.01 15.97
N SER A 260 23.80 -33.46 16.55
CA SER A 260 23.08 -32.75 17.63
C SER A 260 22.55 -31.35 17.25
N VAL A 261 22.26 -31.15 15.97
CA VAL A 261 21.63 -29.92 15.44
C VAL A 261 20.16 -30.18 15.17
N ALA A 262 19.28 -29.26 15.59
CA ALA A 262 17.84 -29.36 15.33
C ALA A 262 17.55 -29.22 13.82
N THR A 263 16.94 -30.25 13.21
CA THR A 263 16.67 -30.30 11.76
C THR A 263 15.22 -30.02 11.42
N SER A 264 14.31 -30.56 12.22
CA SER A 264 12.87 -30.36 12.04
C SER A 264 12.18 -30.25 13.40
N ALA A 265 11.03 -29.58 13.42
CA ALA A 265 10.14 -29.56 14.57
C ALA A 265 8.83 -30.28 14.21
N SER A 266 8.27 -30.99 15.19
CA SER A 266 6.97 -31.64 15.10
C SER A 266 6.03 -31.02 16.13
N TYR A 267 4.79 -30.77 15.72
CA TYR A 267 3.73 -30.29 16.62
C TYR A 267 2.37 -30.82 16.16
N CYS A 268 1.38 -30.79 17.04
CA CYS A 268 0.02 -31.22 16.71
C CYS A 268 -0.75 -30.06 16.07
N TYR A 269 -1.36 -30.32 14.92
CA TYR A 269 -2.11 -29.33 14.17
C TYR A 269 -3.47 -29.89 13.78
N ILE A 270 -4.51 -29.12 14.06
CA ILE A 270 -5.86 -29.37 13.56
C ILE A 270 -6.01 -28.57 12.28
N ASP A 271 -6.17 -29.24 11.13
CA ASP A 271 -6.55 -28.53 9.90
C ASP A 271 -7.91 -27.85 10.10
N PRO A 272 -7.98 -26.51 10.04
CA PRO A 272 -9.23 -25.78 10.22
C PRO A 272 -10.31 -26.20 9.23
N ILE A 273 -9.94 -26.71 8.05
CA ILE A 273 -10.90 -27.20 7.05
C ILE A 273 -11.47 -28.57 7.49
N SER A 274 -10.64 -29.50 7.93
CA SER A 274 -11.09 -30.80 8.45
C SER A 274 -11.98 -30.66 9.68
N ALA A 275 -11.58 -29.84 10.65
CA ALA A 275 -12.42 -29.54 11.82
C ALA A 275 -13.73 -28.85 11.43
N HIS A 276 -13.71 -27.99 10.41
CA HIS A 276 -14.93 -27.40 9.87
C HIS A 276 -15.86 -28.44 9.26
N LEU A 277 -15.33 -29.39 8.49
CA LEU A 277 -16.13 -30.44 7.85
C LEU A 277 -16.76 -31.38 8.87
N GLU A 278 -16.00 -31.80 9.88
CA GLU A 278 -16.49 -32.64 10.98
C GLU A 278 -17.59 -31.92 11.78
N PHE A 279 -17.37 -30.66 12.18
CA PHE A 279 -18.36 -29.89 12.92
C PHE A 279 -19.68 -29.67 12.15
N CYS A 280 -19.56 -29.54 10.82
CA CYS A 280 -20.67 -29.29 9.90
C CYS A 280 -21.29 -30.54 9.28
N GLU A 281 -20.84 -31.73 9.67
CA GLU A 281 -21.36 -32.96 9.11
C GLU A 281 -22.86 -33.10 9.42
N GLY A 282 -23.66 -33.34 8.38
CA GLY A 282 -25.10 -33.57 8.48
C GLY A 282 -25.97 -32.37 8.87
N VAL A 283 -25.42 -31.16 9.02
CA VAL A 283 -26.17 -29.96 9.45
C VAL A 283 -25.80 -28.72 8.63
N THR A 284 -26.78 -27.85 8.34
CA THR A 284 -26.51 -26.56 7.69
C THR A 284 -25.60 -25.70 8.57
N CYS A 285 -24.42 -25.36 8.06
CA CYS A 285 -23.46 -24.50 8.74
C CYS A 285 -23.42 -23.10 8.14
N ILE A 286 -23.28 -22.12 9.02
CA ILE A 286 -23.05 -20.72 8.66
C ILE A 286 -21.88 -20.18 9.47
N ARG A 287 -21.06 -19.34 8.85
CA ARG A 287 -19.91 -18.72 9.51
C ARG A 287 -20.17 -17.25 9.78
N LYS A 288 -20.08 -16.86 11.05
CA LYS A 288 -20.17 -15.49 11.55
C LYS A 288 -18.77 -14.95 11.83
N CYS A 289 -18.47 -13.70 11.51
CA CYS A 289 -17.11 -13.18 11.68
C CYS A 289 -16.72 -13.01 13.17
N CYS A 290 -17.59 -12.37 13.96
CA CYS A 290 -17.38 -12.13 15.39
C CYS A 290 -18.18 -13.10 16.29
N PRO A 291 -17.82 -13.23 17.57
CA PRO A 291 -18.58 -13.98 18.57
C PRO A 291 -20.07 -13.60 18.63
N LEU A 292 -20.87 -14.49 19.24
CA LEU A 292 -22.30 -14.26 19.41
C LEU A 292 -22.54 -13.08 20.35
N GLY A 293 -23.29 -12.07 19.90
CA GLY A 293 -23.53 -10.83 20.66
C GLY A 293 -22.51 -9.71 20.39
N GLU A 294 -21.55 -9.94 19.50
CA GLU A 294 -20.58 -8.95 19.05
C GLU A 294 -20.73 -8.66 17.55
N ALA A 295 -20.20 -7.52 17.11
CA ALA A 295 -20.12 -7.09 15.71
C ALA A 295 -18.72 -6.53 15.42
N TYR A 296 -18.33 -6.47 14.15
CA TYR A 296 -16.98 -6.04 13.77
C TYR A 296 -16.91 -4.51 13.64
N ASP A 297 -16.04 -3.88 14.43
CA ASP A 297 -15.76 -2.44 14.37
C ASP A 297 -14.69 -2.18 13.30
N MET A 298 -15.08 -1.52 12.21
CA MET A 298 -14.20 -1.20 11.09
C MET A 298 -13.20 -0.08 11.41
N THR A 299 -13.44 0.72 12.44
CA THR A 299 -12.55 1.81 12.85
C THR A 299 -11.42 1.29 13.73
N ASN A 300 -11.74 0.39 14.67
CA ASN A 300 -10.77 -0.18 15.61
C ASN A 300 -10.28 -1.59 15.23
N TYR A 301 -10.75 -2.14 14.10
CA TYR A 301 -10.41 -3.46 13.58
C TYR A 301 -10.55 -4.59 14.61
N ARG A 302 -11.65 -4.60 15.38
CA ARG A 302 -11.90 -5.58 16.45
C ARG A 302 -13.38 -5.90 16.61
N CYS A 303 -13.68 -7.07 17.17
CA CYS A 303 -15.04 -7.40 17.58
C CYS A 303 -15.40 -6.63 18.86
N VAL A 304 -16.60 -6.04 18.88
CA VAL A 304 -17.13 -5.28 20.02
C VAL A 304 -18.54 -5.75 20.37
N PRO A 305 -18.92 -5.76 21.66
CA PRO A 305 -20.27 -6.14 22.08
C PRO A 305 -21.32 -5.17 21.54
N VAL A 306 -22.47 -5.70 21.14
CA VAL A 306 -23.58 -4.92 20.56
C VAL A 306 -24.92 -5.18 21.22
N ASP A 307 -25.77 -4.15 21.24
CA ASP A 307 -27.15 -4.24 21.72
C ASP A 307 -28.02 -5.18 20.88
N LEU A 308 -29.15 -5.61 21.44
CA LEU A 308 -30.12 -6.51 20.80
C LEU A 308 -30.58 -6.05 19.41
N ILE A 309 -30.62 -4.74 19.15
CA ILE A 309 -31.02 -4.15 17.86
C ILE A 309 -29.95 -4.40 16.78
N ASN A 310 -28.68 -4.38 17.19
CA ASN A 310 -27.51 -4.56 16.33
C ASN A 310 -27.03 -6.02 16.31
N LYS A 311 -27.80 -6.94 16.89
CA LYS A 311 -27.52 -8.37 16.85
C LYS A 311 -27.80 -8.93 15.46
N TRP A 312 -26.76 -9.44 14.80
CA TRP A 312 -26.91 -10.10 13.50
C TRP A 312 -27.70 -11.41 13.64
N THR A 313 -28.60 -11.66 12.68
CA THR A 313 -29.36 -12.91 12.55
C THR A 313 -29.35 -13.39 11.10
N PRO A 314 -29.16 -14.70 10.85
CA PRO A 314 -29.12 -15.23 9.50
C PRO A 314 -30.50 -15.14 8.83
N LYS A 315 -30.51 -14.68 7.57
CA LYS A 315 -31.70 -14.66 6.72
C LYS A 315 -31.41 -15.51 5.49
N PHE A 316 -32.14 -16.61 5.35
CA PHE A 316 -31.97 -17.56 4.24
C PHE A 316 -32.89 -17.19 3.07
N TYR A 317 -32.39 -17.36 1.85
CA TYR A 317 -33.11 -17.07 0.62
C TYR A 317 -32.95 -18.20 -0.40
N ASN A 318 -33.98 -18.41 -1.21
CA ASN A 318 -33.93 -19.28 -2.35
C ASN A 318 -33.13 -18.62 -3.50
N LYS A 319 -32.22 -19.38 -4.12
CA LYS A 319 -31.32 -18.90 -5.18
C LYS A 319 -32.06 -18.32 -6.39
N ASP A 320 -33.17 -18.94 -6.78
CA ASP A 320 -33.87 -18.64 -8.03
C ASP A 320 -35.07 -17.72 -7.81
N THR A 321 -35.85 -17.98 -6.74
CA THR A 321 -37.11 -17.27 -6.49
C THR A 321 -36.93 -16.02 -5.61
N TYR A 322 -35.75 -15.81 -5.03
CA TYR A 322 -35.47 -14.72 -4.07
C TYR A 322 -36.37 -14.74 -2.82
N ALA A 323 -37.17 -15.78 -2.66
CA ALA A 323 -38.08 -15.94 -1.54
C ALA A 323 -37.28 -16.25 -0.26
N LYS A 324 -37.70 -15.62 0.85
CA LYS A 324 -37.13 -15.91 2.16
C LYS A 324 -37.53 -17.32 2.58
N GLU A 325 -36.54 -18.13 2.95
CA GLU A 325 -36.74 -19.50 3.44
C GLU A 325 -36.53 -19.56 4.96
N ILE A 326 -37.24 -20.46 5.63
CA ILE A 326 -37.12 -20.69 7.07
C ILE A 326 -36.37 -22.00 7.28
N VAL A 327 -35.13 -21.90 7.74
CA VAL A 327 -34.31 -23.05 8.15
C VAL A 327 -34.42 -23.19 9.67
N LYS A 328 -34.93 -24.33 10.15
CA LYS A 328 -35.18 -24.56 11.58
C LYS A 328 -33.93 -24.96 12.36
N GLU A 329 -33.00 -25.65 11.71
CA GLU A 329 -31.78 -26.17 12.33
C GLU A 329 -30.56 -25.75 11.53
N TYR A 330 -29.65 -25.01 12.18
CA TYR A 330 -28.35 -24.63 11.62
C TYR A 330 -27.34 -24.44 12.75
N LYS A 331 -26.06 -24.62 12.46
CA LYS A 331 -24.95 -24.35 13.38
C LYS A 331 -24.22 -23.08 12.96
N ILE A 332 -23.85 -22.24 13.94
CA ILE A 332 -23.01 -21.05 13.71
C ILE A 332 -21.57 -21.38 14.12
N ILE A 333 -20.64 -21.14 13.20
CA ILE A 333 -19.20 -21.13 13.46
C ILE A 333 -18.75 -19.69 13.54
N VAL A 334 -17.82 -19.38 14.43
CA VAL A 334 -17.26 -18.04 14.60
C VAL A 334 -15.86 -17.97 13.98
N GLY A 335 -15.57 -16.89 13.26
CA GLY A 335 -14.25 -16.57 12.72
C GLY A 335 -14.27 -16.17 11.25
N PHE A 336 -13.10 -15.74 10.77
CA PHE A 336 -12.87 -15.30 9.39
C PHE A 336 -12.79 -16.48 8.40
N PRO A 337 -12.84 -16.24 7.07
CA PRO A 337 -12.69 -17.28 6.06
C PRO A 337 -11.38 -18.09 6.20
N LEU A 338 -11.43 -19.40 5.92
CA LEU A 338 -10.28 -20.29 6.11
C LEU A 338 -9.36 -20.34 4.88
N ASN A 339 -8.06 -20.31 5.15
CA ASN A 339 -6.97 -20.58 4.20
C ASN A 339 -7.09 -19.74 2.90
N CYS A 340 -7.33 -18.44 3.02
CA CYS A 340 -7.41 -17.52 1.88
C CYS A 340 -7.25 -16.05 2.30
N ASP A 341 -6.86 -15.21 1.33
CA ASP A 341 -7.11 -13.78 1.42
C ASP A 341 -8.59 -13.49 1.18
N PHE A 342 -9.13 -12.56 1.96
CA PHE A 342 -10.53 -12.20 1.92
C PHE A 342 -10.74 -10.72 1.61
N THR A 343 -11.91 -10.42 1.07
CA THR A 343 -12.37 -9.07 0.75
C THR A 343 -13.81 -8.89 1.25
N SER A 344 -14.23 -7.66 1.55
CA SER A 344 -15.59 -7.38 1.97
C SER A 344 -16.51 -7.17 0.77
N LEU A 345 -17.71 -7.75 0.84
CA LEU A 345 -18.82 -7.48 -0.07
C LEU A 345 -19.84 -6.62 0.67
N SER A 346 -20.10 -5.42 0.14
CA SER A 346 -21.00 -4.46 0.77
C SER A 346 -22.17 -4.11 -0.15
N PRO A 347 -23.30 -4.85 -0.10
CA PRO A 347 -24.41 -4.68 -1.03
C PRO A 347 -25.11 -3.30 -0.90
N ASN A 348 -24.99 -2.66 0.27
CA ASN A 348 -25.55 -1.33 0.50
C ASN A 348 -24.71 -0.22 -0.16
N ASN A 349 -23.39 -0.39 -0.20
CA ASN A 349 -22.46 0.59 -0.77
C ASN A 349 -22.19 0.35 -2.25
N ASP A 350 -22.15 -0.91 -2.69
CA ASP A 350 -21.91 -1.32 -4.07
C ASP A 350 -22.92 -2.38 -4.55
N PRO A 351 -23.89 -2.01 -5.41
CA PRO A 351 -24.89 -2.95 -5.94
C PRO A 351 -24.37 -4.25 -6.62
N PRO A 352 -23.18 -4.29 -7.26
CA PRO A 352 -22.56 -5.52 -7.76
C PRO A 352 -22.16 -6.52 -6.66
N ASP A 353 -21.96 -6.07 -5.42
CA ASP A 353 -21.58 -6.91 -4.27
C ASP A 353 -22.78 -7.65 -3.65
N PHE A 354 -23.89 -7.70 -4.37
CA PHE A 354 -25.09 -8.37 -3.92
C PHE A 354 -24.86 -9.87 -3.71
N PHE A 355 -25.03 -10.30 -2.46
CA PHE A 355 -24.94 -11.70 -2.03
C PHE A 355 -26.22 -12.17 -1.34
N GLN A 356 -26.41 -13.49 -1.29
CA GLN A 356 -27.52 -14.13 -0.58
C GLN A 356 -27.05 -15.38 0.15
N LEU A 357 -27.49 -15.55 1.39
CA LEU A 357 -27.29 -16.78 2.15
C LEU A 357 -28.36 -17.81 1.76
N LEU A 358 -27.94 -18.95 1.23
CA LEU A 358 -28.82 -20.04 0.80
C LEU A 358 -29.18 -20.96 1.97
N SER A 359 -30.29 -21.69 1.88
CA SER A 359 -30.77 -22.62 2.91
C SER A 359 -29.83 -23.79 3.23
N ASN A 360 -28.91 -24.12 2.31
CA ASN A 360 -27.83 -25.08 2.54
C ASN A 360 -26.61 -24.47 3.25
N GLY A 361 -26.67 -23.20 3.67
CA GLY A 361 -25.58 -22.51 4.36
C GLY A 361 -24.51 -21.94 3.44
N SER A 362 -24.64 -22.07 2.12
CA SER A 362 -23.71 -21.47 1.16
C SER A 362 -24.04 -20.00 0.89
N LEU A 363 -23.03 -19.18 0.63
CA LEU A 363 -23.20 -17.78 0.23
C LEU A 363 -23.14 -17.66 -1.30
N TYR A 364 -24.25 -17.27 -1.92
CA TYR A 364 -24.32 -17.03 -3.36
C TYR A 364 -23.99 -15.58 -3.70
N VAL A 365 -22.92 -15.36 -4.46
CA VAL A 365 -22.51 -14.04 -4.96
C VAL A 365 -23.00 -13.88 -6.40
N LYS A 366 -23.96 -12.97 -6.61
CA LYS A 366 -24.69 -12.88 -7.89
C LYS A 366 -23.77 -12.51 -9.05
N ASN A 367 -22.87 -11.55 -8.85
CA ASN A 367 -21.96 -11.05 -9.88
C ASN A 367 -20.93 -12.11 -10.32
N TRP A 368 -20.54 -13.02 -9.43
CA TRP A 368 -19.58 -14.08 -9.73
C TRP A 368 -20.23 -15.37 -10.20
N HIS A 369 -21.57 -15.46 -10.13
CA HIS A 369 -22.34 -16.69 -10.35
C HIS A 369 -21.81 -17.88 -9.54
N LEU A 370 -21.26 -17.62 -8.35
CA LEU A 370 -20.55 -18.59 -7.53
C LEU A 370 -21.21 -18.74 -6.16
N SER A 371 -21.31 -19.99 -5.69
CA SER A 371 -21.74 -20.31 -4.33
C SER A 371 -20.52 -20.71 -3.51
N LEU A 372 -20.28 -20.00 -2.40
CA LEU A 372 -19.17 -20.23 -1.48
C LEU A 372 -19.66 -21.06 -0.30
N SER A 373 -18.91 -22.09 0.09
CA SER A 373 -19.17 -22.88 1.30
C SER A 373 -18.91 -22.04 2.56
N SER A 374 -19.43 -22.47 3.70
CA SER A 374 -19.22 -21.88 5.03
C SER A 374 -17.76 -21.81 5.51
N SER A 375 -16.83 -22.44 4.79
CA SER A 375 -15.38 -22.30 5.01
C SER A 375 -14.76 -21.10 4.29
N LYS A 376 -15.46 -20.54 3.28
CA LYS A 376 -14.93 -19.53 2.35
C LYS A 376 -15.56 -18.14 2.50
N TYR A 377 -16.44 -17.95 3.47
CA TYR A 377 -17.01 -16.66 3.80
C TYR A 377 -17.25 -16.53 5.31
N CYS A 378 -17.37 -15.30 5.83
CA CYS A 378 -18.03 -15.02 7.10
C CYS A 378 -19.01 -13.85 6.95
N LEU A 379 -20.11 -13.85 7.70
CA LEU A 379 -21.13 -12.79 7.69
C LEU A 379 -21.22 -12.11 9.04
N ASP A 380 -21.36 -10.79 9.06
CA ASP A 380 -21.65 -10.08 10.30
C ASP A 380 -22.29 -8.70 10.07
N ASN A 381 -22.70 -8.08 11.17
CA ASN A 381 -22.88 -6.64 11.21
C ASN A 381 -21.51 -5.95 11.36
N PHE A 382 -21.30 -4.92 10.57
CA PHE A 382 -20.10 -4.09 10.54
C PHE A 382 -20.46 -2.69 11.01
N ILE A 383 -19.76 -2.22 12.03
CA ILE A 383 -19.95 -0.90 12.64
C ILE A 383 -18.98 0.07 11.98
N TYR A 384 -19.55 1.14 11.43
CA TYR A 384 -18.87 2.34 10.97
C TYR A 384 -19.23 3.51 11.90
N GLU A 385 -18.52 4.63 11.79
CA GLU A 385 -18.70 5.81 12.66
C GLU A 385 -20.17 6.27 12.81
N GLU A 386 -20.99 6.11 11.76
CA GLU A 386 -22.40 6.56 11.76
C GLU A 386 -23.42 5.47 11.36
N SER A 387 -22.99 4.25 11.03
CA SER A 387 -23.91 3.23 10.50
C SER A 387 -23.49 1.80 10.80
N VAL A 388 -24.49 0.91 10.87
CA VAL A 388 -24.29 -0.54 11.00
C VAL A 388 -24.82 -1.22 9.75
N MET A 389 -23.98 -1.97 9.05
CA MET A 389 -24.34 -2.62 7.79
C MET A 389 -23.99 -4.10 7.82
N VAL A 390 -24.78 -4.93 7.15
CA VAL A 390 -24.48 -6.36 7.00
C VAL A 390 -23.54 -6.51 5.81
N GLU A 391 -22.34 -7.03 6.06
CA GLU A 391 -21.36 -7.32 5.01
C GLU A 391 -20.91 -8.78 5.09
N ALA A 392 -20.34 -9.27 4.00
CA ALA A 392 -19.73 -10.59 3.93
C ALA A 392 -18.24 -10.45 3.64
N MET A 393 -17.38 -11.05 4.46
CA MET A 393 -16.00 -11.27 4.05
C MET A 393 -15.92 -12.56 3.26
N VAL A 394 -15.39 -12.53 2.04
CA VAL A 394 -15.32 -13.70 1.14
C VAL A 394 -13.90 -13.91 0.65
N CYS A 395 -13.51 -15.18 0.50
CA CYS A 395 -12.26 -15.52 -0.17
C CYS A 395 -12.26 -15.02 -1.61
N PHE A 396 -11.16 -14.44 -2.08
CA PHE A 396 -11.00 -14.13 -3.49
C PHE A 396 -11.09 -15.44 -4.31
N PRO A 397 -11.90 -15.50 -5.39
CA PRO A 397 -11.89 -16.67 -6.26
C PRO A 397 -10.52 -16.74 -6.92
N GLN A 398 -9.66 -17.63 -6.42
CA GLN A 398 -8.43 -17.96 -7.14
C GLN A 398 -8.83 -18.53 -8.51
N PRO A 399 -8.28 -18.03 -9.63
CA PRO A 399 -8.59 -18.59 -10.93
C PRO A 399 -8.22 -20.07 -10.91
N LYS A 400 -9.23 -20.95 -11.01
CA LYS A 400 -9.00 -22.39 -11.12
C LYS A 400 -8.09 -22.63 -12.32
N ALA A 401 -6.90 -23.17 -12.06
CA ALA A 401 -5.99 -23.65 -13.09
C ALA A 401 -6.51 -24.98 -13.66
N GLU A 402 -7.69 -24.97 -14.30
CA GLU A 402 -8.23 -26.15 -14.97
C GLU A 402 -9.21 -25.74 -16.06
N GLY A 403 -8.83 -26.03 -17.31
CA GLY A 403 -9.63 -25.72 -18.51
C GLY A 403 -8.99 -24.67 -19.41
N SER A 404 -7.83 -25.00 -19.98
CA SER A 404 -7.21 -24.37 -21.15
C SER A 404 -8.25 -23.83 -22.14
N SER A 405 -8.51 -22.51 -22.10
CA SER A 405 -9.13 -21.82 -23.22
C SER A 405 -8.02 -21.43 -24.19
N MET A 406 -8.09 -22.04 -25.37
CA MET A 406 -7.25 -21.77 -26.55
C MET A 406 -7.07 -20.27 -26.84
N CYS A 407 -7.96 -19.41 -26.35
CA CYS A 407 -7.86 -17.95 -26.41
C CYS A 407 -6.71 -17.33 -25.59
N HIS A 408 -6.32 -17.90 -24.44
CA HIS A 408 -5.32 -17.26 -23.57
C HIS A 408 -3.89 -17.41 -24.11
N HIS A 409 -3.53 -18.61 -24.61
CA HIS A 409 -2.21 -18.85 -25.21
C HIS A 409 -2.03 -18.16 -26.57
N VAL A 410 -3.09 -18.11 -27.39
CA VAL A 410 -3.06 -17.39 -28.68
C VAL A 410 -2.94 -15.88 -28.42
N GLY A 411 -3.70 -15.32 -27.47
CA GLY A 411 -3.64 -13.89 -27.12
C GLY A 411 -2.29 -13.45 -26.54
N GLN A 412 -1.68 -14.26 -25.66
CA GLN A 412 -0.41 -13.92 -25.01
C GLN A 412 0.80 -13.93 -25.96
N LYS A 413 0.78 -14.72 -27.05
CA LYS A 413 1.87 -14.71 -28.05
C LYS A 413 1.56 -13.81 -29.24
N LEU A 414 0.32 -13.79 -29.71
CA LEU A 414 -0.07 -13.00 -30.89
C LEU A 414 -0.02 -11.49 -30.61
N TYR A 415 -0.45 -11.05 -29.41
CA TYR A 415 -0.49 -9.62 -29.09
C TYR A 415 0.91 -8.98 -29.01
N PRO A 416 1.91 -9.57 -28.31
CA PRO A 416 3.28 -9.06 -28.36
C PRO A 416 3.88 -9.09 -29.77
N SER A 417 3.62 -10.14 -30.55
CA SER A 417 4.12 -10.24 -31.93
C SER A 417 3.51 -9.16 -32.84
N LEU A 418 2.20 -8.91 -32.74
CA LEU A 418 1.53 -7.85 -33.50
C LEU A 418 2.01 -6.45 -33.08
N LEU A 419 2.26 -6.22 -31.79
CA LEU A 419 2.85 -4.97 -31.30
C LEU A 419 4.28 -4.79 -31.79
N LEU A 420 5.10 -5.85 -31.82
CA LEU A 420 6.46 -5.81 -32.37
C LEU A 420 6.43 -5.47 -33.86
N ILE A 421 5.56 -6.13 -34.63
CA ILE A 421 5.36 -5.85 -36.06
C ILE A 421 4.92 -4.39 -36.26
N SER A 422 3.92 -3.93 -35.50
CA SER A 422 3.45 -2.54 -35.54
C SER A 422 4.57 -1.56 -35.19
N SER A 423 5.44 -1.90 -34.25
CA SER A 423 6.56 -1.06 -33.83
C SER A 423 7.61 -0.94 -34.93
N ILE A 424 7.90 -2.04 -35.66
CA ILE A 424 8.81 -2.03 -36.81
C ILE A 424 8.27 -1.14 -37.93
N PHE A 425 6.99 -1.26 -38.27
CA PHE A 425 6.36 -0.38 -39.27
C PHE A 425 6.36 1.09 -38.83
N LEU A 426 6.17 1.36 -37.54
CA LEU A 426 6.23 2.71 -36.98
C LEU A 426 7.66 3.29 -37.05
N ILE A 427 8.69 2.48 -36.79
CA ILE A 427 10.10 2.86 -36.97
C ILE A 427 10.40 3.16 -38.43
N ILE A 428 10.02 2.29 -39.37
CA ILE A 428 10.22 2.52 -40.82
C ILE A 428 9.51 3.82 -41.24
N THR A 429 8.29 4.02 -40.76
CA THR A 429 7.50 5.22 -41.01
C THR A 429 8.20 6.47 -40.45
N LEU A 430 8.73 6.41 -39.22
CA LEU A 430 9.53 7.48 -38.61
C LEU A 430 10.83 7.75 -39.37
N THR A 431 11.53 6.72 -39.85
CA THR A 431 12.76 6.84 -40.64
C THR A 431 12.47 7.50 -41.99
N VAL A 432 11.42 7.09 -42.69
CA VAL A 432 10.97 7.74 -43.94
C VAL A 432 10.58 9.21 -43.68
N TYR A 433 9.89 9.49 -42.57
CA TYR A 433 9.55 10.86 -42.17
C TYR A 433 10.76 11.70 -41.74
N ALA A 434 11.82 11.09 -41.20
CA ALA A 434 13.06 11.77 -40.85
C ALA A 434 13.92 12.12 -42.08
N ILE A 435 13.78 11.37 -43.18
CA ILE A 435 14.57 11.54 -44.41
C ILE A 435 13.98 12.59 -45.36
N ILE A 436 12.67 12.91 -45.27
CA ILE A 436 11.99 13.85 -46.17
C ILE A 436 11.73 15.20 -45.45
N PRO A 437 12.64 16.19 -45.55
CA PRO A 437 12.56 17.46 -44.79
C PRO A 437 11.35 18.33 -45.17
N ASP A 438 10.86 18.25 -46.42
CA ASP A 438 9.70 19.04 -46.89
C ASP A 438 8.35 18.59 -46.31
N LEU A 439 8.30 17.35 -45.79
CA LEU A 439 7.09 16.76 -45.21
C LEU A 439 7.04 16.96 -43.68
N HIS A 440 8.21 17.11 -43.06
CA HIS A 440 8.41 17.30 -41.62
C HIS A 440 7.67 18.54 -41.08
N SER A 441 7.88 19.72 -41.68
CA SER A 441 7.29 20.97 -41.20
C SER A 441 5.76 21.02 -41.36
N LYS A 442 5.23 20.39 -42.42
CA LYS A 442 3.79 20.37 -42.75
C LYS A 442 3.02 19.40 -41.86
N ILE A 443 3.49 18.16 -41.73
CA ILE A 443 2.83 17.15 -40.89
C ILE A 443 2.92 17.53 -39.42
N GLN A 444 4.07 18.05 -38.95
CA GLN A 444 4.20 18.53 -37.58
C GLN A 444 3.19 19.63 -37.26
N GLY A 445 2.91 20.53 -38.21
CA GLY A 445 1.91 21.58 -37.97
C GLY A 445 0.49 21.07 -37.87
N PHE A 446 0.10 20.08 -38.66
CA PHE A 446 -1.22 19.45 -38.51
C PHE A 446 -1.33 18.67 -37.18
N LEU A 447 -0.26 17.97 -36.77
CA LEU A 447 -0.24 17.25 -35.50
C LEU A 447 -0.28 18.20 -34.30
N ILE A 448 0.46 19.31 -34.34
CA ILE A 448 0.43 20.35 -33.31
C ILE A 448 -0.96 20.99 -33.24
N GLN A 449 -1.57 21.32 -34.39
CA GLN A 449 -2.92 21.88 -34.46
C GLN A 449 -3.96 20.91 -33.86
N PHE A 450 -3.93 19.63 -34.25
CA PHE A 450 -4.80 18.59 -33.69
C PHE A 450 -4.64 18.47 -32.18
N SER A 451 -3.40 18.41 -31.70
CA SER A 451 -3.10 18.20 -30.28
C SER A 451 -3.55 19.38 -29.42
N VAL A 452 -3.26 20.62 -29.86
CA VAL A 452 -3.68 21.83 -29.15
C VAL A 452 -5.20 21.93 -29.08
N LEU A 453 -5.90 21.74 -30.21
CA LEU A 453 -7.37 21.78 -30.23
C LEU A 453 -7.96 20.69 -29.35
N SER A 454 -7.49 19.44 -29.46
CA SER A 454 -7.97 18.33 -28.63
C SER A 454 -7.83 18.61 -27.14
N ALA A 455 -6.72 19.22 -26.70
CA ALA A 455 -6.54 19.59 -25.30
C ALA A 455 -7.61 20.58 -24.80
N PHE A 456 -7.96 21.61 -25.59
CA PHE A 456 -9.02 22.57 -25.23
C PHE A 456 -10.41 21.95 -25.27
N PHE A 457 -10.71 21.08 -26.24
CA PHE A 457 -11.97 20.35 -26.28
C PHE A 457 -12.12 19.39 -25.07
N TRP A 458 -11.04 18.72 -24.66
CA TRP A 458 -11.02 17.93 -23.43
C TRP A 458 -11.20 18.78 -22.17
N LEU A 459 -10.55 19.96 -22.09
CA LEU A 459 -10.77 20.91 -20.99
C LEU A 459 -12.26 21.32 -20.88
N ASN A 460 -12.93 21.47 -22.02
CA ASN A 460 -14.35 21.78 -22.08
C ASN A 460 -15.24 20.64 -21.61
N VAL A 461 -14.96 19.41 -22.05
CA VAL A 461 -15.63 18.20 -21.55
C VAL A 461 -15.48 18.06 -20.04
N MET A 462 -14.27 18.26 -19.49
CA MET A 462 -14.02 18.15 -18.05
C MET A 462 -14.77 19.23 -17.27
N SER A 463 -14.76 20.48 -17.75
CA SER A 463 -15.49 21.59 -17.12
C SER A 463 -17.00 21.33 -17.11
N TYR A 464 -17.55 20.80 -18.21
CA TYR A 464 -18.95 20.40 -18.31
C TYR A 464 -19.29 19.23 -17.39
N ASP A 465 -18.45 18.20 -17.31
CA ASP A 465 -18.71 17.01 -16.50
C ASP A 465 -18.70 17.33 -14.99
N ILE A 466 -17.76 18.18 -14.55
CA ILE A 466 -17.73 18.70 -13.18
C ILE A 466 -19.01 19.51 -12.89
N TRP A 467 -19.38 20.44 -13.78
CA TRP A 467 -20.61 21.23 -13.66
C TRP A 467 -21.86 20.36 -13.60
N ARG A 468 -21.96 19.33 -14.45
CA ARG A 468 -23.08 18.38 -14.50
C ARG A 468 -23.19 17.59 -13.21
N THR A 469 -22.07 17.03 -12.75
CA THR A 469 -22.02 16.16 -11.57
C THR A 469 -22.49 16.91 -10.32
N LEU A 470 -22.01 18.14 -10.13
CA LEU A 470 -22.38 18.97 -8.98
C LEU A 470 -23.81 19.53 -9.08
N ARG A 471 -24.34 19.73 -10.29
CA ARG A 471 -25.77 20.08 -10.49
C ARG A 471 -26.70 18.88 -10.25
N SER A 472 -26.24 17.67 -10.55
CA SER A 472 -27.04 16.45 -10.49
C SER A 472 -27.14 15.82 -9.10
N MET A 473 -26.57 16.42 -8.04
CA MET A 473 -26.58 15.86 -6.67
C MET A 473 -28.00 15.66 -6.07
N LYS A 474 -29.08 16.06 -6.77
CA LYS A 474 -30.48 15.80 -6.40
C LYS A 474 -31.15 14.65 -7.17
N SER A 475 -30.52 14.10 -8.20
CA SER A 475 -31.05 13.00 -9.01
C SER A 475 -30.06 11.84 -8.97
N GLY A 476 -30.53 10.62 -8.69
CA GLY A 476 -29.71 9.45 -8.38
C GLY A 476 -28.55 9.16 -9.33
N ARG A 477 -27.57 8.40 -8.83
CA ARG A 477 -26.33 8.02 -9.53
C ARG A 477 -26.61 7.41 -10.91
N ASP A 478 -25.90 7.86 -11.95
CA ASP A 478 -25.97 7.31 -13.32
C ASP A 478 -25.64 5.80 -13.29
N SER A 479 -26.42 4.98 -14.02
CA SER A 479 -26.08 3.56 -14.21
C SER A 479 -24.73 3.37 -14.93
N PRO A 480 -24.01 2.25 -14.72
CA PRO A 480 -22.74 1.97 -15.41
C PRO A 480 -22.85 2.03 -16.94
N ALA A 481 -23.97 1.57 -17.49
CA ALA A 481 -24.27 1.66 -18.92
C ALA A 481 -24.47 3.12 -19.39
N GLY A 482 -25.11 3.96 -18.57
CA GLY A 482 -25.27 5.39 -18.82
C GLY A 482 -23.94 6.14 -18.80
N ALA A 483 -23.08 5.85 -17.82
CA ALA A 483 -21.75 6.43 -17.71
C ALA A 483 -20.87 6.07 -18.93
N ARG A 484 -20.92 4.82 -19.41
CA ARG A 484 -20.19 4.38 -20.61
C ARG A 484 -20.68 5.08 -21.89
N LYS A 485 -22.01 5.20 -22.07
CA LYS A 485 -22.59 5.92 -23.21
C LYS A 485 -22.19 7.40 -23.19
N ARG A 486 -22.21 8.03 -22.02
CA ARG A 486 -21.78 9.43 -21.84
C ARG A 486 -20.30 9.63 -22.19
N PHE A 487 -19.43 8.75 -21.72
CA PHE A 487 -18.01 8.80 -22.09
C PHE A 487 -17.79 8.65 -23.59
N LEU A 488 -18.55 7.78 -24.26
CA LEU A 488 -18.50 7.64 -25.72
C LEU A 488 -18.85 8.96 -26.42
N TYR A 489 -19.92 9.65 -26.01
CA TYR A 489 -20.29 10.95 -26.58
C TYR A 489 -19.23 12.03 -26.32
N TYR A 490 -18.67 12.08 -25.11
CA TYR A 490 -17.57 12.99 -24.78
C TYR A 490 -16.33 12.74 -25.65
N SER A 491 -15.98 11.48 -25.85
CA SER A 491 -14.86 11.07 -26.68
C SER A 491 -15.07 11.43 -28.15
N LEU A 492 -16.27 11.17 -28.69
CA LEU A 492 -16.65 11.53 -30.06
C LEU A 492 -16.56 13.05 -30.29
N TYR A 493 -16.98 13.86 -29.32
CA TYR A 493 -16.86 15.32 -29.39
C TYR A 493 -15.40 15.78 -29.30
N ALA A 494 -14.67 15.33 -28.26
CA ALA A 494 -13.34 15.85 -27.95
C ALA A 494 -12.26 15.44 -28.96
N TRP A 495 -12.42 14.31 -29.65
CA TRP A 495 -11.51 13.89 -30.72
C TRP A 495 -12.05 14.20 -32.12
N GLY A 496 -13.36 14.06 -32.33
CA GLY A 496 -13.98 14.24 -33.63
C GLY A 496 -13.96 15.70 -34.11
N CYS A 497 -14.25 16.66 -33.23
CA CYS A 497 -14.25 18.07 -33.61
C CYS A 497 -12.85 18.59 -34.03
N PRO A 498 -11.76 18.36 -33.26
CA PRO A 498 -10.40 18.67 -33.72
C PRO A 498 -10.03 17.99 -35.03
N PHE A 499 -10.38 16.72 -35.20
CA PHE A 499 -10.09 15.97 -36.42
C PHE A 499 -10.77 16.59 -37.64
N LEU A 500 -12.05 16.94 -37.54
CA LEU A 500 -12.79 17.63 -38.60
C LEU A 500 -12.18 19.00 -38.94
N ILE A 501 -11.78 19.78 -37.93
CA ILE A 501 -11.13 21.09 -38.13
C ILE A 501 -9.79 20.93 -38.87
N VAL A 502 -9.00 19.91 -38.52
CA VAL A 502 -7.73 19.63 -39.20
C VAL A 502 -7.97 19.14 -40.63
N ILE A 503 -8.98 18.31 -40.89
CA ILE A 503 -9.36 17.93 -42.27
C ILE A 503 -9.67 19.15 -43.12
N VAL A 504 -10.47 20.09 -42.62
CA VAL A 504 -10.78 21.34 -43.34
C VAL A 504 -9.50 22.13 -43.61
N THR A 505 -8.59 22.19 -42.64
CA THR A 505 -7.30 22.88 -42.77
C THR A 505 -6.42 22.22 -43.83
N VAL A 506 -6.38 20.88 -43.89
CA VAL A 506 -5.66 20.11 -44.91
C VAL A 506 -6.25 20.36 -46.30
N ILE A 507 -7.57 20.33 -46.45
CA ILE A 507 -8.25 20.61 -47.72
C ILE A 507 -7.92 22.02 -48.21
N MET A 508 -7.94 23.02 -47.32
CA MET A 508 -7.56 24.39 -47.64
C MET A 508 -6.06 24.56 -47.94
N GLN A 509 -5.19 23.74 -47.32
CA GLN A 509 -3.74 23.75 -47.58
C GLN A 509 -3.40 23.21 -48.98
N PHE A 510 -4.12 22.20 -49.46
CA PHE A 510 -3.88 21.56 -50.77
C PHE A 510 -4.77 22.10 -51.89
N LEU A 511 -5.44 23.23 -51.67
CA LEU A 511 -6.24 23.87 -52.70
C LEU A 511 -5.32 24.28 -53.88
N PRO A 512 -5.70 23.98 -55.13
CA PRO A 512 -4.87 24.30 -56.28
C PRO A 512 -4.56 25.80 -56.39
N LYS A 513 -3.30 26.14 -56.69
CA LYS A 513 -2.80 27.53 -56.77
C LYS A 513 -3.59 28.42 -57.75
N TYR A 514 -4.28 27.85 -58.74
CA TYR A 514 -5.10 28.61 -59.69
C TYR A 514 -6.41 29.14 -59.08
N LEU A 515 -6.83 28.65 -57.91
CA LEU A 515 -7.98 29.14 -57.14
C LEU A 515 -7.60 30.16 -56.06
N ASP A 516 -6.31 30.51 -55.96
CA ASP A 516 -5.80 31.49 -55.01
C ASP A 516 -6.24 32.91 -55.43
N ARG A 517 -7.44 33.31 -54.98
CA ARG A 517 -7.95 34.68 -55.12
C ARG A 517 -7.44 35.54 -53.98
N SER A 518 -7.26 36.85 -54.22
CA SER A 518 -6.78 37.85 -53.25
C SER A 518 -7.53 37.94 -51.90
N ASN A 519 -8.69 37.29 -51.76
CA ASN A 519 -9.51 37.29 -50.55
C ASN A 519 -9.57 35.93 -49.82
N LEU A 520 -8.91 34.87 -50.33
CA LEU A 520 -8.91 33.56 -49.69
C LEU A 520 -7.76 33.47 -48.67
N ILE A 521 -8.07 33.05 -47.44
CA ILE A 521 -7.07 32.96 -46.35
C ILE A 521 -6.61 31.51 -46.24
N LEU A 522 -5.42 31.24 -46.77
CA LEU A 522 -4.80 29.91 -46.71
C LEU A 522 -3.98 29.74 -45.41
N PRO A 523 -3.93 28.53 -44.83
CA PRO A 523 -3.24 28.28 -43.57
C PRO A 523 -1.70 28.24 -43.69
N ARG A 524 -1.15 27.97 -44.89
CA ARG A 524 0.31 27.99 -45.22
C ARG A 524 1.20 27.30 -44.18
N ILE A 525 0.74 26.16 -43.65
CA ILE A 525 1.43 25.39 -42.62
C ILE A 525 2.69 24.76 -43.24
N GLY A 526 3.84 24.91 -42.58
CA GLY A 526 5.10 24.30 -42.98
C GLY A 526 5.95 25.10 -43.97
N GLU A 527 5.51 26.28 -44.44
CA GLU A 527 6.27 27.12 -45.39
C GLU A 527 7.32 28.00 -44.71
N TYR A 528 7.00 28.59 -43.55
CA TYR A 528 7.90 29.48 -42.78
C TYR A 528 8.09 29.04 -41.32
N GLY A 529 7.57 27.86 -40.97
CA GLY A 529 7.60 27.29 -39.63
C GLY A 529 6.59 26.15 -39.48
N CYS A 530 6.65 25.42 -38.36
CA CYS A 530 5.79 24.25 -38.13
C CYS A 530 4.37 24.59 -37.64
N ILE A 531 3.96 25.87 -37.58
CA ILE A 531 2.61 26.31 -37.19
C ILE A 531 2.10 27.27 -38.26
N VAL A 532 0.78 27.42 -38.40
CA VAL A 532 0.13 28.47 -39.22
C VAL A 532 0.87 29.79 -39.01
N THR A 533 1.32 30.40 -40.11
CA THR A 533 2.22 31.55 -40.11
C THR A 533 1.70 32.67 -39.21
N ARG A 534 2.49 33.03 -38.19
CA ARG A 534 2.16 34.09 -37.22
C ARG A 534 2.08 35.48 -37.87
N GLU A 535 2.71 35.64 -39.03
CA GLU A 535 2.70 36.86 -39.84
C GLU A 535 1.30 37.17 -40.37
N ASP A 536 0.53 36.15 -40.77
CA ASP A 536 -0.86 36.28 -41.20
C ASP A 536 -1.81 36.14 -40.02
N LYS A 537 -1.95 37.23 -39.25
CA LYS A 537 -2.83 37.32 -38.05
C LYS A 537 -4.26 36.80 -38.30
N ARG A 538 -4.78 36.94 -39.53
CA ARG A 538 -6.11 36.46 -39.93
C ARG A 538 -6.18 34.93 -40.06
N ALA A 539 -5.18 34.30 -40.67
CA ALA A 539 -5.11 32.85 -40.81
C ALA A 539 -4.95 32.18 -39.43
N PHE A 540 -4.05 32.71 -38.60
CA PHE A 540 -3.84 32.21 -37.24
C PHE A 540 -5.10 32.29 -36.37
N TRP A 541 -5.90 33.35 -36.55
CA TRP A 541 -7.16 33.50 -35.84
C TRP A 541 -8.25 32.53 -36.35
N LEU A 542 -8.41 32.38 -37.67
CA LEU A 542 -9.44 31.52 -38.25
C LEU A 542 -9.22 30.02 -38.02
N TYR A 543 -7.97 29.54 -38.10
CA TYR A 543 -7.68 28.11 -38.06
C TYR A 543 -7.31 27.58 -36.67
N ILE A 544 -6.99 28.47 -35.70
CA ILE A 544 -6.57 28.08 -34.35
C ILE A 544 -7.27 28.91 -33.25
N ASN A 545 -6.99 30.21 -33.13
CA ASN A 545 -7.39 30.97 -31.93
C ASN A 545 -8.90 31.23 -31.82
N GLY A 546 -9.63 31.30 -32.93
CA GLY A 546 -11.08 31.51 -32.91
C GLY A 546 -11.81 30.38 -32.20
N TYR A 547 -11.48 29.12 -32.54
CA TYR A 547 -12.04 27.94 -31.89
C TYR A 547 -11.70 27.90 -30.40
N ILE A 548 -10.44 28.15 -30.04
CA ILE A 548 -10.00 28.18 -28.63
C ILE A 548 -10.77 29.26 -27.85
N SER A 549 -10.94 30.44 -28.44
CA SER A 549 -11.64 31.57 -27.80
C SER A 549 -13.11 31.23 -27.50
N ILE A 550 -13.81 30.60 -28.45
CA ILE A 550 -15.20 30.14 -28.25
C ILE A 550 -15.29 29.11 -27.12
N ILE A 551 -14.36 28.15 -27.11
CA ILE A 551 -14.30 27.10 -26.08
C ILE A 551 -14.02 27.70 -24.68
N LEU A 552 -13.11 28.67 -24.59
CA LEU A 552 -12.79 29.34 -23.33
C LEU A 552 -13.98 30.14 -22.79
N ILE A 553 -14.75 30.80 -23.67
CA ILE A 553 -15.98 31.49 -23.27
C ILE A 553 -17.00 30.48 -22.70
N ALA A 554 -17.17 29.32 -23.34
CA ALA A 554 -18.02 28.25 -22.82
C ALA A 554 -17.53 27.72 -21.46
N ASN A 555 -16.23 27.57 -21.27
CA ASN A 555 -15.64 27.18 -19.99
C ASN A 555 -15.92 28.20 -18.90
N CYS A 556 -15.73 29.49 -19.18
CA CYS A 556 -16.05 30.58 -18.24
C CYS A 556 -17.51 30.50 -17.81
N PHE A 557 -18.44 30.27 -18.74
CA PHE A 557 -19.86 30.08 -18.41
C PHE A 557 -20.09 28.93 -17.42
N PHE A 558 -19.49 27.75 -17.65
CA PHE A 558 -19.62 26.61 -16.73
C PHE A 558 -19.06 26.91 -15.35
N TYR A 559 -17.89 27.55 -15.26
CA TYR A 559 -17.29 27.92 -13.98
C TYR A 559 -18.13 28.95 -13.23
N PHE A 560 -18.55 30.04 -13.87
CA PHE A 560 -19.38 31.06 -13.23
C PHE A 560 -20.71 30.47 -12.72
N HIS A 561 -21.36 29.64 -13.54
CA HIS A 561 -22.61 29.01 -13.15
C HIS A 561 -22.40 28.00 -12.02
N LEU A 562 -21.30 27.24 -12.03
CA LEU A 562 -20.96 26.33 -10.96
C LEU A 562 -20.70 27.07 -9.65
N SER A 563 -19.90 28.14 -9.68
CA SER A 563 -19.65 29.00 -8.52
C SER A 563 -20.96 29.59 -7.98
N TYR A 564 -21.87 30.04 -8.84
CA TYR A 564 -23.20 30.51 -8.42
C TYR A 564 -24.02 29.41 -7.70
N ILE A 565 -24.07 28.19 -8.25
CA ILE A 565 -24.77 27.05 -7.61
C ILE A 565 -24.13 26.73 -6.26
N LEU A 566 -22.80 26.64 -6.20
CA LEU A 566 -22.08 26.29 -4.98
C LEU A 566 -22.23 27.36 -3.90
N ILE A 567 -22.21 28.64 -4.25
CA ILE A 567 -22.48 29.74 -3.31
C ILE A 567 -23.93 29.68 -2.80
N LYS A 568 -24.90 29.36 -3.67
CA LYS A 568 -26.31 29.21 -3.27
C LYS A 568 -26.51 27.98 -2.36
N ALA A 569 -25.85 26.87 -2.66
CA ALA A 569 -25.85 25.66 -1.82
C ALA A 569 -25.15 25.91 -0.48
N ARG A 570 -24.04 26.66 -0.48
CA ARG A 570 -23.32 27.08 0.72
C ARG A 570 -24.16 28.03 1.57
N LYS A 571 -24.88 28.99 0.99
CA LYS A 571 -25.84 29.86 1.72
C LYS A 571 -26.97 29.06 2.38
N PHE A 572 -27.45 28.01 1.72
CA PHE A 572 -28.43 27.10 2.32
C PHE A 572 -27.85 26.32 3.51
N SER A 573 -26.58 25.91 3.42
CA SER A 573 -25.84 25.24 4.51
C SER A 573 -25.34 26.20 5.61
N GLU A 574 -25.04 27.46 5.29
CA GLU A 574 -24.58 28.50 6.22
C GLU A 574 -25.71 29.05 7.09
N ASN A 575 -26.96 29.02 6.60
CA ASN A 575 -28.11 29.26 7.46
C ASN A 575 -28.24 28.22 8.60
N ALA A 576 -27.45 27.15 8.58
CA ALA A 576 -27.35 26.14 9.63
C ALA A 576 -26.07 26.24 10.49
N LEU A 577 -25.05 27.06 10.17
CA LEU A 577 -23.86 27.24 11.04
C LEU A 577 -23.07 28.53 10.75
N GLY A 578 -22.80 29.34 11.79
CA GLY A 578 -22.27 30.70 11.75
C GLY A 578 -20.77 30.85 11.41
N LYS A 579 -20.39 32.02 10.84
CA LYS A 579 -19.15 32.17 10.04
C LYS A 579 -18.55 33.57 10.07
N LYS A 580 -17.21 33.68 10.00
CA LYS A 580 -16.51 34.84 9.39
C LYS A 580 -15.07 34.60 8.91
N THR A 581 -14.28 33.70 9.51
CA THR A 581 -12.82 33.63 9.22
C THR A 581 -12.41 32.78 8.01
N GLN A 582 -13.15 31.71 7.65
CA GLN A 582 -12.76 30.80 6.56
C GLN A 582 -13.00 31.34 5.14
N ILE A 583 -13.86 32.35 4.96
CA ILE A 583 -14.21 32.88 3.62
C ILE A 583 -13.01 33.57 2.96
N LEU A 584 -12.24 34.32 3.76
CA LEU A 584 -11.16 35.14 3.23
C LEU A 584 -10.03 34.26 2.68
N THR A 585 -9.70 33.18 3.39
CA THR A 585 -8.63 32.24 3.03
C THR A 585 -8.97 31.46 1.75
N ASP A 586 -10.22 31.02 1.59
CA ASP A 586 -10.69 30.30 0.40
C ASP A 586 -10.64 31.19 -0.86
N ILE A 587 -11.02 32.47 -0.73
CA ILE A 587 -11.01 33.44 -1.84
C ILE A 587 -9.57 33.75 -2.27
N VAL A 588 -8.67 33.96 -1.31
CA VAL A 588 -7.26 34.25 -1.58
C VAL A 588 -6.57 33.06 -2.25
N ASN A 589 -6.83 31.83 -1.77
CA ASN A 589 -6.27 30.62 -2.38
C ASN A 589 -6.80 30.36 -3.79
N SER A 590 -8.06 30.68 -4.07
CA SER A 590 -8.67 30.53 -5.40
C SER A 590 -8.15 31.55 -6.42
N LEU A 591 -7.62 32.70 -5.97
CA LEU A 591 -7.05 33.75 -6.84
C LEU A 591 -5.53 33.62 -7.04
N ARG A 592 -4.89 32.56 -6.55
CA ARG A 592 -3.43 32.36 -6.62
C ARG A 592 -2.89 32.42 -8.06
N GLY A 593 -3.61 31.88 -9.03
CA GLY A 593 -3.24 31.96 -10.46
C GLY A 593 -3.33 33.37 -11.05
N PHE A 594 -4.30 34.17 -10.61
CA PHE A 594 -4.44 35.58 -11.02
C PHE A 594 -3.29 36.44 -10.50
N PHE A 595 -2.85 36.22 -9.25
CA PHE A 595 -1.69 36.91 -8.70
C PHE A 595 -0.40 36.55 -9.44
N ILE A 596 -0.21 35.28 -9.82
CA ILE A 596 0.93 34.85 -10.65
C ILE A 596 0.89 35.56 -12.02
N PHE A 597 -0.28 35.66 -12.65
CA PHE A 597 -0.44 36.38 -13.92
C PHE A 597 -0.06 37.86 -13.79
N ILE A 598 -0.51 38.56 -12.74
CA ILE A 598 -0.13 39.97 -12.52
C ILE A 598 1.38 40.11 -12.32
N ILE A 599 1.98 39.24 -11.50
CA ILE A 599 3.41 39.31 -11.15
C ILE A 599 4.30 39.07 -12.37
N PHE A 600 3.95 38.08 -13.21
CA PHE A 600 4.82 37.66 -14.30
C PHE A 600 4.46 38.28 -15.67
N VAL A 601 3.17 38.53 -15.94
CA VAL A 601 2.71 38.97 -17.26
C VAL A 601 2.41 40.47 -17.29
N CYS A 602 1.81 41.03 -16.23
CA CYS A 602 1.53 42.47 -16.16
C CYS A 602 2.74 43.33 -15.77
N LYS A 603 3.94 42.74 -15.68
CA LYS A 603 5.19 43.46 -15.42
C LYS A 603 5.43 44.49 -16.52
N ARG A 604 5.78 45.72 -16.12
CA ARG A 604 5.89 46.89 -17.01
C ARG A 604 6.80 46.63 -18.21
N ASP A 605 7.84 45.82 -18.05
CA ASP A 605 8.79 45.45 -19.12
C ASP A 605 8.19 44.44 -20.11
N VAL A 606 7.36 43.51 -19.62
CA VAL A 606 6.64 42.53 -20.44
C VAL A 606 5.53 43.23 -21.23
N ILE A 607 4.79 44.15 -20.59
CA ILE A 607 3.77 44.97 -21.27
C ILE A 607 4.43 45.91 -22.31
N LYS A 608 5.58 46.51 -22.03
CA LYS A 608 6.33 47.32 -23.01
C LYS A 608 6.80 46.49 -24.20
N LYS A 609 7.29 45.26 -23.96
CA LYS A 609 7.65 44.32 -25.02
C LYS A 609 6.44 43.87 -25.84
N LEU A 610 5.29 43.61 -25.19
CA LEU A 610 4.03 43.30 -25.86
C LEU A 610 3.52 44.49 -26.70
N LYS A 611 3.54 45.72 -26.18
CA LYS A 611 3.16 46.92 -26.95
C LYS A 611 4.07 47.16 -28.15
N LYS A 612 5.37 46.91 -28.01
CA LYS A 612 6.35 46.99 -29.11
C LYS A 612 6.21 45.86 -30.15
N TYR A 613 5.48 44.81 -29.81
CA TYR A 613 5.22 43.67 -30.70
C TYR A 613 3.88 43.82 -31.45
N PHE A 614 2.99 44.71 -30.98
CA PHE A 614 1.65 44.92 -31.54
C PHE A 614 1.42 46.29 -32.20
N ASN A 615 2.26 47.29 -31.90
CA ASN A 615 2.54 48.43 -32.80
C ASN A 615 3.70 48.06 -33.70
#